data_AF-A0A1H3Y8H6-F1
#
_entry.id   AF-A0A1H3Y8H6-F1
#
_cell.length_a   1.000
_cell.length_b   1.000
_cell.length_c   1.000
_cell.angle_alpha   90.00
_cell.angle_beta   90.00
_cell.angle_gamma   90.00
#
_symmetry.space_group_name_H-M   'P 1'
#
loop_
_entity.id
_entity.type
_entity.pdbx_description
1 polymer ?
#
loop_
_entity_poly.entity_id
_entity_poly.type
_entity_poly.pdbx_seq_one_letter_code
_entity_poly.pdbx_strand_id
1 'polypeptide(L)'
;MLPANACPGPSVTNISDDLVMLSLDSQWWLHQFVKNSGDGNCNNLNTKDIENALREKLVDNMDKTILVVTHHPFESYGNFGGKFSWKDHVFPLTALHPNFYLPLPGVGSLYPLSKKAFPNREDLDHPWYQEMKRMISKVFRGFPNVIQVSSHENGLQHINHPENYISHQIVTGIGQKPAYVTNGVYSKFSSSTPGYVVADWMTDKSLQFKFYAFNNDEISEVYHFKKSYKDFKEWESPVYKPLKKDSIITSIQPKYIKKDKLWRALVGENYRDAWAEPVKLPVLQISELNSGLKVRKVGGGHQTKSLRLKDSTGVQYVLRSVEKTPDRVIPERFYSPFTRDIVSDFYSSQHPYSALAVPPIAEAAGVPHTNPVIGYVAPDKELGIYQELFAGEVNLFEQWEPLRPTDNYTKGLDKLVHDNDNTFDADNFLKARLVDLIIGDWDRHYDQWRFHDRSGDKNIKTI
;
A
#
# COMPACT_ATOMS: atom_id res chain seq x y z
N MET A 1 12.30 11.17 -12.27
CA MET A 1 12.03 9.73 -12.06
C MET A 1 10.63 9.60 -11.50
N LEU A 2 9.92 8.52 -11.85
CA LEU A 2 8.63 8.17 -11.27
C LEU A 2 8.81 6.94 -10.36
N PRO A 3 8.11 6.87 -9.22
CA PRO A 3 7.31 7.92 -8.58
C PRO A 3 8.12 9.15 -8.15
N ALA A 4 7.46 10.31 -8.02
CA ALA A 4 8.11 11.55 -7.57
C ALA A 4 8.54 11.46 -6.10
N ASN A 5 9.51 12.31 -5.71
CA ASN A 5 9.96 12.50 -4.32
C ASN A 5 10.46 11.23 -3.61
N ALA A 6 10.99 10.25 -4.35
CA ALA A 6 11.49 8.98 -3.81
C ALA A 6 10.43 8.21 -2.96
N CYS A 7 9.15 8.41 -3.26
CA CYS A 7 8.07 7.64 -2.65
C CYS A 7 7.99 6.24 -3.30
N PRO A 8 7.54 5.22 -2.55
CA PRO A 8 7.45 3.83 -3.05
C PRO A 8 6.46 3.65 -4.21
N GLY A 9 5.51 4.57 -4.38
CA GLY A 9 4.38 4.44 -5.32
C GLY A 9 3.15 3.77 -4.68
N PRO A 10 2.13 3.41 -5.49
CA PRO A 10 2.10 3.50 -6.95
C PRO A 10 1.87 4.91 -7.49
N SER A 11 2.56 5.24 -8.58
CA SER A 11 2.22 6.38 -9.44
C SER A 11 1.49 5.87 -10.69
N VAL A 12 0.34 6.46 -11.00
CA VAL A 12 -0.47 6.10 -12.18
C VAL A 12 -0.15 7.05 -13.32
N THR A 13 0.11 6.49 -14.51
CA THR A 13 0.23 7.24 -15.76
C THR A 13 -0.71 6.62 -16.78
N ASN A 14 -1.74 7.38 -17.17
CA ASN A 14 -2.65 6.96 -18.24
C ASN A 14 -1.93 7.08 -19.59
N ILE A 15 -1.77 5.96 -20.30
CA ILE A 15 -1.17 5.93 -21.63
C ILE A 15 -2.27 6.06 -22.69
N SER A 16 -3.40 5.40 -22.47
CA SER A 16 -4.62 5.52 -23.26
C SER A 16 -5.86 5.24 -22.42
N ASP A 17 -7.04 5.21 -23.04
CA ASP A 17 -8.29 4.84 -22.38
C ASP A 17 -8.26 3.38 -21.87
N ASP A 18 -7.52 2.48 -22.53
CA ASP A 18 -7.45 1.05 -22.20
C ASP A 18 -6.08 0.56 -21.70
N LEU A 19 -5.08 1.46 -21.57
CA LEU A 19 -3.74 1.13 -21.12
C LEU A 19 -3.25 2.10 -20.05
N VAL A 20 -2.81 1.54 -18.92
CA VAL A 20 -2.25 2.30 -17.80
C VAL A 20 -0.89 1.75 -17.39
N MET A 21 0.00 2.66 -16.99
CA MET A 21 1.29 2.33 -16.40
C MET A 21 1.27 2.67 -14.90
N LEU A 22 1.59 1.68 -14.06
CA LEU A 22 1.77 1.80 -12.62
C LEU A 22 3.25 1.70 -12.28
N SER A 23 3.88 2.81 -11.87
CA SER A 23 5.29 2.83 -11.49
C SER A 23 5.46 2.60 -9.99
N LEU A 24 6.39 1.72 -9.60
CA LEU A 24 6.82 1.47 -8.22
C LEU A 24 8.33 1.67 -8.08
N ASP A 25 8.76 2.33 -7.01
CA ASP A 25 10.18 2.47 -6.68
C ASP A 25 10.67 1.26 -5.89
N SER A 26 11.06 0.17 -6.57
CA SER A 26 11.53 -1.03 -5.88
C SER A 26 12.76 -0.81 -5.01
N GLN A 27 13.57 0.25 -5.23
CA GLN A 27 14.74 0.54 -4.39
C GLN A 27 14.34 1.01 -2.99
N TRP A 28 13.17 1.64 -2.84
CA TRP A 28 12.61 2.03 -1.54
C TRP A 28 12.51 0.85 -0.55
N TRP A 29 12.32 -0.37 -1.04
CA TRP A 29 12.29 -1.58 -0.22
C TRP A 29 13.69 -2.13 0.10
N LEU A 30 14.65 -1.94 -0.80
CA LEU A 30 15.96 -2.62 -0.73
C LEU A 30 17.05 -1.78 -0.07
N HIS A 31 16.88 -0.46 0.06
CA HIS A 31 17.87 0.40 0.72
C HIS A 31 17.74 0.41 2.25
N GLN A 32 18.87 0.62 2.95
CA GLN A 32 18.94 0.71 4.42
C GLN A 32 18.76 2.11 4.99
N PHE A 33 18.82 3.13 4.15
CA PHE A 33 18.77 4.52 4.61
C PHE A 33 17.38 4.85 5.16
N VAL A 34 17.35 5.84 6.06
CA VAL A 34 16.10 6.37 6.59
C VAL A 34 15.22 6.77 5.41
N LYS A 35 14.00 6.23 5.37
CA LYS A 35 13.00 6.46 4.32
C LYS A 35 12.35 7.84 4.45
N ASN A 36 13.17 8.85 4.75
CA ASN A 36 12.78 10.24 4.75
C ASN A 36 12.94 10.74 3.31
N SER A 37 11.83 10.77 2.58
CA SER A 37 11.77 11.62 1.40
C SER A 37 11.95 13.07 1.87
N GLY A 38 13.06 13.70 1.47
CA GLY A 38 13.14 15.16 1.46
C GLY A 38 11.86 15.66 0.81
N ASP A 39 11.13 16.51 1.54
CA ASP A 39 10.06 17.35 1.01
C ASP A 39 8.75 16.59 0.66
N GLY A 40 8.73 15.24 0.74
CA GLY A 40 7.60 14.38 0.39
C GLY A 40 6.77 13.92 1.59
N ASN A 41 5.43 14.00 1.47
CA ASN A 41 4.43 13.51 2.44
C ASN A 41 4.40 11.96 2.64
N CYS A 42 5.45 11.23 2.25
CA CYS A 42 5.49 9.76 2.23
C CYS A 42 6.23 9.13 3.42
N ASN A 43 6.79 9.93 4.33
CA ASN A 43 7.69 9.49 5.41
C ASN A 43 7.07 8.48 6.41
N ASN A 44 5.74 8.36 6.45
CA ASN A 44 5.02 7.48 7.38
C ASN A 44 4.35 6.28 6.70
N LEU A 45 4.66 6.00 5.43
CA LEU A 45 4.07 4.85 4.73
C LEU A 45 4.68 3.53 5.22
N ASN A 46 3.83 2.61 5.68
CA ASN A 46 4.22 1.23 5.92
C ASN A 46 3.87 0.34 4.71
N THR A 47 4.40 -0.88 4.69
CA THR A 47 4.17 -1.87 3.63
C THR A 47 2.68 -2.11 3.34
N LYS A 48 1.82 -2.07 4.35
CA LYS A 48 0.37 -2.32 4.24
C LYS A 48 -0.38 -1.13 3.62
N ASP A 49 0.11 0.10 3.83
CA ASP A 49 -0.43 1.28 3.15
C ASP A 49 -0.13 1.24 1.67
N ILE A 50 1.08 0.79 1.30
CA ILE A 50 1.46 0.59 -0.11
C ILE A 50 0.65 -0.55 -0.73
N GLU A 51 0.44 -1.67 -0.01
CA GLU A 51 -0.44 -2.78 -0.45
C GLU A 51 -1.84 -2.28 -0.81
N ASN A 52 -2.43 -1.46 0.07
CA ASN A 52 -3.77 -0.90 -0.13
C ASN A 52 -3.81 0.11 -1.28
N ALA A 53 -2.84 1.01 -1.36
CA ALA A 53 -2.77 2.00 -2.45
C ALA A 53 -2.59 1.31 -3.81
N LEU A 54 -1.75 0.27 -3.88
CA LEU A 54 -1.59 -0.54 -5.09
C LEU A 54 -2.87 -1.27 -5.45
N ARG A 55 -3.53 -1.91 -4.48
CA ARG A 55 -4.82 -2.59 -4.71
C ARG A 55 -5.88 -1.63 -5.23
N GLU A 56 -6.00 -0.43 -4.63
CA GLU A 56 -6.92 0.62 -5.09
C GLU A 56 -6.66 0.96 -6.56
N LYS A 57 -5.40 1.19 -6.95
CA LYS A 57 -5.08 1.57 -8.35
C LYS A 57 -5.26 0.47 -9.36
N LEU A 58 -5.14 -0.79 -8.95
CA LEU A 58 -5.48 -1.92 -9.81
C LEU A 58 -6.99 -2.04 -10.02
N VAL A 59 -7.80 -1.80 -8.98
CA VAL A 59 -9.26 -1.80 -9.09
C VAL A 59 -9.76 -0.62 -9.91
N ASP A 60 -9.22 0.58 -9.68
CA ASP A 60 -9.57 1.79 -10.46
C ASP A 60 -9.33 1.62 -11.97
N ASN A 61 -8.49 0.66 -12.38
CA ASN A 61 -8.10 0.41 -13.77
C ASN A 61 -8.32 -1.05 -14.20
N MET A 62 -9.21 -1.78 -13.53
CA MET A 62 -9.41 -3.22 -13.74
C MET A 62 -9.94 -3.58 -15.13
N ASP A 63 -10.57 -2.64 -15.81
CA ASP A 63 -11.09 -2.70 -17.17
C ASP A 63 -10.03 -2.42 -18.26
N LYS A 64 -8.79 -2.13 -17.84
CA LYS A 64 -7.65 -1.79 -18.68
C LYS A 64 -6.58 -2.88 -18.64
N THR A 65 -5.65 -2.79 -19.58
CA THR A 65 -4.37 -3.48 -19.47
C THR A 65 -3.42 -2.66 -18.61
N ILE A 66 -2.77 -3.31 -17.64
CA ILE A 66 -1.96 -2.65 -16.62
C ILE A 66 -0.50 -3.07 -16.75
N LEU A 67 0.38 -2.13 -17.07
CA LEU A 67 1.83 -2.31 -17.02
C LEU A 67 2.34 -1.85 -15.66
N VAL A 68 2.84 -2.78 -14.84
CA VAL A 68 3.53 -2.45 -13.59
C VAL A 68 5.02 -2.33 -13.90
N VAL A 69 5.58 -1.15 -13.71
CA VAL A 69 6.98 -0.86 -14.01
C VAL A 69 7.78 -0.74 -12.72
N THR A 70 8.82 -1.56 -12.59
CA THR A 70 9.77 -1.58 -11.46
C THR A 70 11.20 -1.58 -12.00
N HIS A 71 12.19 -1.15 -11.21
CA HIS A 71 13.58 -1.39 -11.61
C HIS A 71 13.93 -2.88 -11.48
N HIS A 72 13.57 -3.45 -10.34
CA HIS A 72 13.92 -4.81 -9.91
C HIS A 72 12.88 -5.85 -10.38
N PRO A 73 13.29 -6.97 -11.00
CA PRO A 73 12.39 -8.03 -11.45
C PRO A 73 11.94 -8.92 -10.29
N PHE A 74 10.70 -9.39 -10.24
CA PHE A 74 10.28 -10.29 -9.17
C PHE A 74 10.73 -11.73 -9.40
N GLU A 75 11.06 -12.09 -10.63
CA GLU A 75 11.72 -13.35 -10.97
C GLU A 75 12.79 -13.10 -12.03
N SER A 76 13.90 -13.83 -11.92
CA SER A 76 14.96 -13.80 -12.90
C SER A 76 15.66 -15.16 -12.92
N TYR A 77 16.08 -15.56 -14.11
CA TYR A 77 16.98 -16.69 -14.34
C TYR A 77 18.39 -16.22 -14.75
N GLY A 78 18.74 -14.98 -14.40
CA GLY A 78 20.07 -14.39 -14.54
C GLY A 78 20.88 -14.41 -13.24
N ASN A 79 21.98 -13.66 -13.23
CA ASN A 79 22.93 -13.62 -12.12
C ASN A 79 22.32 -13.08 -10.82
N PHE A 80 21.49 -12.04 -10.88
CA PHE A 80 20.80 -11.51 -9.68
C PHE A 80 19.71 -12.47 -9.19
N GLY A 81 19.21 -13.34 -10.07
CA GLY A 81 18.37 -14.49 -9.74
C GLY A 81 19.14 -15.72 -9.21
N GLY A 82 20.44 -15.59 -8.93
CA GLY A 82 21.27 -16.66 -8.39
C GLY A 82 21.64 -17.76 -9.40
N LYS A 83 21.57 -17.46 -10.71
CA LYS A 83 21.99 -18.39 -11.77
C LYS A 83 23.39 -18.03 -12.26
N PHE A 84 24.27 -19.03 -12.32
CA PHE A 84 25.65 -18.88 -12.72
C PHE A 84 26.01 -19.93 -13.77
N SER A 85 26.91 -19.58 -14.68
CA SER A 85 27.39 -20.47 -15.72
C SER A 85 28.38 -21.48 -15.15
N TRP A 86 28.59 -22.60 -15.85
CA TRP A 86 29.70 -23.52 -15.55
C TRP A 86 31.06 -22.81 -15.50
N LYS A 87 31.26 -21.80 -16.36
CA LYS A 87 32.49 -21.00 -16.38
C LYS A 87 32.70 -20.25 -15.06
N ASP A 88 31.63 -19.79 -14.42
CA ASP A 88 31.73 -19.09 -13.12
C ASP A 88 32.17 -20.04 -11.99
N HIS A 89 31.79 -21.32 -12.07
CA HIS A 89 32.17 -22.35 -11.09
C HIS A 89 33.62 -22.81 -11.21
N VAL A 90 34.15 -22.85 -12.44
CA VAL A 90 35.50 -23.38 -12.72
C VAL A 90 36.52 -22.27 -12.90
N PHE A 91 36.13 -21.13 -13.47
CA PHE A 91 37.00 -20.00 -13.81
C PHE A 91 36.45 -18.68 -13.22
N PRO A 92 36.35 -18.55 -11.89
CA PRO A 92 35.70 -17.41 -11.23
C PRO A 92 36.38 -16.07 -11.56
N LEU A 93 37.68 -16.09 -11.88
CA LEU A 93 38.45 -14.88 -12.22
C LEU A 93 38.07 -14.28 -13.57
N THR A 94 37.34 -15.01 -14.42
CA THR A 94 36.80 -14.48 -15.68
C THR A 94 35.76 -13.37 -15.46
N ALA A 95 35.16 -13.31 -14.27
CA ALA A 95 34.28 -12.21 -13.86
C ALA A 95 35.02 -10.89 -13.62
N LEU A 96 36.31 -10.94 -13.26
CA LEU A 96 37.15 -9.75 -13.08
C LEU A 96 37.78 -9.28 -14.39
N HIS A 97 38.23 -10.22 -15.22
CA HIS A 97 38.77 -9.94 -16.55
C HIS A 97 38.52 -11.12 -17.50
N PRO A 98 37.99 -10.90 -18.72
CA PRO A 98 37.53 -11.97 -19.60
C PRO A 98 38.62 -12.98 -20.02
N ASN A 99 39.90 -12.62 -19.91
CA ASN A 99 41.04 -13.47 -20.27
C ASN A 99 41.63 -14.30 -19.11
N PHE A 100 41.09 -14.20 -17.89
CA PHE A 100 41.63 -14.89 -16.71
C PHE A 100 41.06 -16.31 -16.54
N TYR A 101 41.45 -17.21 -17.44
CA TYR A 101 41.07 -18.63 -17.45
C TYR A 101 41.94 -19.49 -16.53
N LEU A 102 41.97 -19.18 -15.23
CA LEU A 102 42.62 -20.04 -14.23
C LEU A 102 41.58 -21.01 -13.63
N PRO A 103 41.67 -22.34 -13.86
CA PRO A 103 40.72 -23.28 -13.29
C PRO A 103 40.95 -23.40 -11.78
N LEU A 104 39.95 -23.01 -11.01
CA LEU A 104 39.93 -23.08 -9.55
C LEU A 104 38.72 -23.90 -9.09
N PRO A 105 38.64 -25.21 -9.38
CA PRO A 105 37.54 -26.05 -8.93
C PRO A 105 37.44 -26.05 -7.39
N GLY A 106 36.22 -26.03 -6.85
CA GLY A 106 35.96 -25.88 -5.42
C GLY A 106 35.99 -24.42 -4.93
N VAL A 107 37.09 -23.69 -5.17
CA VAL A 107 37.24 -22.27 -4.82
C VAL A 107 36.33 -21.37 -5.67
N GLY A 108 36.19 -21.66 -6.96
CA GLY A 108 35.27 -20.94 -7.85
C GLY A 108 33.80 -21.14 -7.48
N SER A 109 33.44 -22.31 -6.96
CA SER A 109 32.12 -22.55 -6.38
C SER A 109 31.87 -21.77 -5.08
N LEU A 110 32.91 -21.31 -4.35
CA LEU A 110 32.72 -20.44 -3.18
C LEU A 110 32.04 -19.13 -3.56
N TYR A 111 32.28 -18.58 -4.75
CA TYR A 111 31.66 -17.32 -5.17
C TYR A 111 30.13 -17.47 -5.37
N PRO A 112 29.60 -18.36 -6.24
CA PRO A 112 28.16 -18.62 -6.32
C PRO A 112 27.54 -19.08 -4.99
N LEU A 113 28.24 -19.94 -4.22
CA LEU A 113 27.74 -20.39 -2.91
C LEU A 113 27.68 -19.27 -1.88
N SER A 114 28.68 -18.37 -1.85
CA SER A 114 28.69 -17.21 -0.95
C SER A 114 27.62 -16.19 -1.33
N LYS A 115 27.42 -15.91 -2.62
CA LYS A 115 26.31 -15.08 -3.13
C LYS A 115 24.95 -15.65 -2.74
N LYS A 116 24.81 -16.98 -2.73
CA LYS A 116 23.59 -17.67 -2.30
C LYS A 116 23.42 -17.68 -0.77
N ALA A 117 24.51 -17.80 -0.01
CA ALA A 117 24.50 -17.79 1.45
C ALA A 117 24.37 -16.38 2.05
N PHE A 118 24.90 -15.37 1.36
CA PHE A 118 24.95 -13.97 1.75
C PHE A 118 24.56 -13.09 0.56
N PRO A 119 23.28 -13.13 0.13
CA PRO A 119 22.80 -12.33 -0.98
C PRO A 119 22.94 -10.84 -0.67
N ASN A 120 23.32 -10.04 -1.67
CA ASN A 120 23.18 -8.60 -1.57
C ASN A 120 21.69 -8.24 -1.58
N ARG A 121 21.35 -7.04 -1.10
CA ARG A 121 19.94 -6.62 -1.02
C ARG A 121 19.21 -6.57 -2.35
N GLU A 122 19.97 -6.42 -3.44
CA GLU A 122 19.50 -6.37 -4.81
C GLU A 122 19.50 -7.76 -5.49
N ASP A 123 19.93 -8.81 -4.79
CA ASP A 123 19.80 -10.19 -5.24
C ASP A 123 18.44 -10.74 -4.79
N LEU A 124 17.80 -11.53 -5.66
CA LEU A 124 16.43 -12.01 -5.44
C LEU A 124 16.29 -12.81 -4.14
N ASP A 125 17.31 -13.58 -3.75
CA ASP A 125 17.29 -14.42 -2.55
C ASP A 125 17.36 -13.64 -1.22
N HIS A 126 17.57 -12.32 -1.25
CA HIS A 126 17.63 -11.51 -0.03
C HIS A 126 16.26 -11.38 0.67
N PRO A 127 16.19 -11.47 2.02
CA PRO A 127 14.92 -11.44 2.75
C PRO A 127 14.01 -10.23 2.45
N TRP A 128 14.54 -9.01 2.41
CA TRP A 128 13.75 -7.81 2.07
C TRP A 128 13.23 -7.82 0.63
N TYR A 129 13.98 -8.43 -0.30
CA TYR A 129 13.55 -8.61 -1.68
C TYR A 129 12.39 -9.60 -1.75
N GLN A 130 12.53 -10.73 -1.05
CA GLN A 130 11.47 -11.75 -0.95
C GLN A 130 10.20 -11.20 -0.27
N GLU A 131 10.33 -10.34 0.74
CA GLU A 131 9.20 -9.65 1.35
C GLU A 131 8.49 -8.74 0.34
N MET A 132 9.22 -7.87 -0.36
CA MET A 132 8.69 -7.00 -1.41
C MET A 132 7.96 -7.82 -2.49
N LYS A 133 8.63 -8.84 -3.04
CA LYS A 133 8.07 -9.76 -4.04
C LYS A 133 6.77 -10.38 -3.54
N ARG A 134 6.79 -10.99 -2.35
CA ARG A 134 5.64 -11.69 -1.77
C ARG A 134 4.45 -10.75 -1.59
N MET A 135 4.70 -9.55 -1.08
CA MET A 135 3.65 -8.56 -0.83
C MET A 135 3.05 -8.07 -2.15
N ILE A 136 3.87 -7.59 -3.08
CA ILE A 136 3.39 -7.02 -4.34
C ILE A 136 2.70 -8.09 -5.19
N SER A 137 3.28 -9.28 -5.34
CA SER A 137 2.65 -10.39 -6.07
C SER A 137 1.30 -10.78 -5.46
N LYS A 138 1.17 -10.78 -4.13
CA LYS A 138 -0.13 -11.05 -3.48
C LYS A 138 -1.21 -10.04 -3.89
N VAL A 139 -0.85 -8.77 -4.11
CA VAL A 139 -1.80 -7.74 -4.56
C VAL A 139 -2.30 -8.00 -5.98
N PHE A 140 -1.43 -8.49 -6.87
CA PHE A 140 -1.78 -8.80 -8.26
C PHE A 140 -2.67 -10.03 -8.43
N ARG A 141 -2.83 -10.83 -7.37
CA ARG A 141 -3.74 -11.98 -7.38
C ARG A 141 -5.16 -11.54 -7.72
N GLY A 142 -5.72 -12.15 -8.76
CA GLY A 142 -7.07 -11.86 -9.26
C GLY A 142 -7.12 -10.82 -10.37
N PHE A 143 -5.99 -10.19 -10.74
CA PHE A 143 -5.93 -9.24 -11.87
C PHE A 143 -5.26 -9.89 -13.10
N PRO A 144 -6.04 -10.39 -14.08
CA PRO A 144 -5.52 -11.19 -15.19
C PRO A 144 -4.73 -10.37 -16.25
N ASN A 145 -4.91 -9.05 -16.24
CA ASN A 145 -4.36 -8.10 -17.23
C ASN A 145 -3.18 -7.28 -16.68
N VAL A 146 -2.56 -7.73 -15.59
CA VAL A 146 -1.34 -7.13 -15.03
C VAL A 146 -0.10 -7.80 -15.63
N ILE A 147 0.79 -6.97 -16.16
CA ILE A 147 2.09 -7.38 -16.73
C ILE A 147 3.18 -6.57 -16.02
N GLN A 148 4.18 -7.25 -15.49
CA GLN A 148 5.35 -6.58 -14.91
C GLN A 148 6.39 -6.31 -15.99
N VAL A 149 6.93 -5.10 -16.00
CA VAL A 149 8.10 -4.73 -16.82
C VAL A 149 9.19 -4.24 -15.88
N SER A 150 10.40 -4.75 -16.08
CA SER A 150 11.53 -4.48 -15.20
C SER A 150 12.87 -4.44 -15.93
N SER A 151 13.89 -3.99 -15.22
CA SER A 151 15.29 -3.97 -15.66
C SER A 151 16.17 -4.71 -14.64
N HIS A 152 17.36 -4.22 -14.31
CA HIS A 152 18.34 -4.82 -13.37
C HIS A 152 19.19 -5.96 -13.92
N GLU A 153 18.59 -6.90 -14.65
CA GLU A 153 19.37 -7.92 -15.37
C GLU A 153 19.91 -7.35 -16.69
N ASN A 154 21.07 -7.83 -17.14
CA ASN A 154 21.65 -7.37 -18.41
C ASN A 154 21.16 -8.15 -19.64
N GLY A 155 20.40 -9.23 -19.45
CA GLY A 155 19.79 -10.01 -20.53
C GLY A 155 18.31 -9.71 -20.76
N LEU A 156 17.73 -10.37 -21.76
CA LEU A 156 16.29 -10.29 -22.06
C LEU A 156 15.57 -11.52 -21.53
N GLN A 157 14.42 -11.33 -20.86
CA GLN A 157 13.61 -12.46 -20.37
C GLN A 157 12.11 -12.20 -20.52
N HIS A 158 11.37 -13.25 -20.86
CA HIS A 158 9.93 -13.35 -20.68
C HIS A 158 9.64 -14.52 -19.75
N ILE A 159 9.08 -14.22 -18.59
CA ILE A 159 8.74 -15.20 -17.55
C ILE A 159 7.21 -15.19 -17.39
N ASN A 160 6.61 -16.37 -17.39
CA ASN A 160 5.18 -16.55 -17.19
C ASN A 160 4.95 -17.58 -16.07
N HIS A 161 4.64 -17.06 -14.88
CA HIS A 161 4.39 -17.87 -13.70
C HIS A 161 2.95 -17.70 -13.22
N PRO A 162 1.99 -18.48 -13.77
CA PRO A 162 0.56 -18.27 -13.51
C PRO A 162 0.17 -18.48 -12.05
N GLU A 163 0.95 -19.24 -11.28
CA GLU A 163 0.70 -19.56 -9.87
C GLU A 163 1.20 -18.49 -8.89
N ASN A 164 2.14 -17.62 -9.32
CA ASN A 164 2.73 -16.57 -8.47
C ASN A 164 2.21 -15.17 -8.81
N TYR A 165 0.96 -15.12 -9.29
CA TYR A 165 0.13 -13.92 -9.35
C TYR A 165 0.57 -12.84 -10.35
N ILE A 166 1.75 -12.99 -10.98
CA ILE A 166 2.19 -12.22 -12.15
C ILE A 166 2.22 -13.14 -13.36
N SER A 167 1.18 -13.02 -14.20
CA SER A 167 1.05 -13.90 -15.36
C SER A 167 2.13 -13.66 -16.42
N HIS A 168 2.63 -12.44 -16.56
CA HIS A 168 3.71 -12.12 -17.48
C HIS A 168 4.66 -11.10 -16.85
N GLN A 169 5.94 -11.41 -16.89
CA GLN A 169 7.02 -10.53 -16.50
C GLN A 169 8.01 -10.41 -17.64
N ILE A 170 8.38 -9.17 -17.92
CA ILE A 170 9.30 -8.76 -18.97
C ILE A 170 10.52 -8.15 -18.30
N VAL A 171 11.68 -8.71 -18.56
CA VAL A 171 12.96 -8.20 -18.05
C VAL A 171 13.77 -7.71 -19.24
N THR A 172 14.17 -6.45 -19.17
CA THR A 172 14.94 -5.78 -20.23
C THR A 172 16.30 -5.34 -19.71
N GLY A 173 17.34 -5.81 -20.37
CA GLY A 173 18.72 -5.41 -20.10
C GLY A 173 19.24 -4.51 -21.20
N ILE A 174 19.31 -3.20 -20.94
CA ILE A 174 19.88 -2.22 -21.87
C ILE A 174 21.40 -2.05 -21.71
N GLY A 175 22.02 -2.76 -20.77
CA GLY A 175 23.46 -2.68 -20.52
C GLY A 175 24.28 -3.29 -21.66
N GLN A 176 25.46 -2.76 -21.97
CA GLN A 176 26.25 -3.25 -23.12
C GLN A 176 27.00 -4.58 -22.87
N LYS A 177 26.89 -5.16 -21.66
CA LYS A 177 27.61 -6.39 -21.31
C LYS A 177 26.66 -7.58 -21.29
N PRO A 178 26.92 -8.63 -22.09
CA PRO A 178 26.21 -9.89 -21.95
C PRO A 178 26.30 -10.43 -20.53
N ALA A 179 25.19 -10.93 -20.00
CA ALA A 179 25.15 -11.61 -18.71
C ALA A 179 24.56 -13.00 -18.88
N TYR A 180 24.97 -13.93 -18.01
CA TYR A 180 24.48 -15.29 -18.08
C TYR A 180 22.99 -15.31 -17.71
N VAL A 181 22.18 -15.82 -18.63
CA VAL A 181 20.77 -16.11 -18.41
C VAL A 181 20.47 -17.51 -18.89
N THR A 182 19.70 -18.26 -18.10
CA THR A 182 19.31 -19.64 -18.43
C THR A 182 17.81 -19.80 -18.50
N ASN A 183 17.36 -20.92 -19.07
CA ASN A 183 15.95 -21.29 -19.04
C ASN A 183 15.59 -21.94 -17.70
N GLY A 184 14.64 -21.36 -16.99
CA GLY A 184 13.99 -21.99 -15.85
C GLY A 184 12.57 -22.49 -16.16
N VAL A 185 11.91 -23.07 -15.16
CA VAL A 185 10.60 -23.73 -15.28
C VAL A 185 9.52 -22.82 -15.88
N TYR A 186 9.53 -21.54 -15.54
CA TYR A 186 8.55 -20.55 -16.01
C TYR A 186 9.09 -19.63 -17.11
N SER A 187 10.31 -19.88 -17.59
CA SER A 187 10.91 -19.14 -18.70
C SER A 187 10.18 -19.47 -20.00
N LYS A 188 9.69 -18.44 -20.69
CA LYS A 188 9.17 -18.54 -22.06
C LYS A 188 10.19 -18.09 -23.08
N PHE A 189 11.08 -17.19 -22.68
CA PHE A 189 12.22 -16.74 -23.46
C PHE A 189 13.31 -16.23 -22.53
N SER A 190 14.57 -16.52 -22.87
CA SER A 190 15.73 -15.92 -22.24
C SER A 190 16.84 -15.69 -23.28
N SER A 191 17.53 -14.56 -23.16
CA SER A 191 18.72 -14.25 -23.94
C SER A 191 19.78 -13.61 -23.05
N SER A 192 21.01 -14.09 -23.18
CA SER A 192 22.19 -13.49 -22.53
C SER A 192 22.64 -12.20 -23.24
N THR A 193 22.12 -11.95 -24.45
CA THR A 193 22.39 -10.72 -25.21
C THR A 193 21.48 -9.59 -24.72
N PRO A 194 22.04 -8.42 -24.40
CA PRO A 194 21.26 -7.24 -24.06
C PRO A 194 20.39 -6.74 -25.22
N GLY A 195 19.41 -5.89 -24.92
CA GLY A 195 18.48 -5.38 -25.91
C GLY A 195 17.33 -4.58 -25.32
N TYR A 196 16.30 -4.37 -26.13
CA TYR A 196 15.07 -3.69 -25.72
C TYR A 196 13.81 -4.46 -26.15
N VAL A 197 12.67 -4.05 -25.60
CA VAL A 197 11.37 -4.64 -25.91
C VAL A 197 10.41 -3.53 -26.36
N VAL A 198 9.72 -3.77 -27.47
CA VAL A 198 8.63 -2.93 -27.96
C VAL A 198 7.32 -3.60 -27.55
N ALA A 199 6.40 -2.82 -26.99
CA ALA A 199 5.05 -3.25 -26.64
C ALA A 199 4.04 -2.48 -27.50
N ASP A 200 3.48 -3.14 -28.52
CA ASP A 200 2.44 -2.58 -29.38
C ASP A 200 1.07 -2.80 -28.72
N TRP A 201 0.37 -1.72 -28.38
CA TRP A 201 -1.00 -1.76 -27.85
C TRP A 201 -2.02 -1.82 -28.99
N MET A 202 -2.97 -2.75 -28.85
CA MET A 202 -3.96 -3.07 -29.86
C MET A 202 -5.35 -2.57 -29.44
N THR A 203 -6.25 -2.37 -30.41
CA THR A 203 -7.63 -1.92 -30.18
C THR A 203 -8.49 -2.91 -29.39
N ASP A 204 -8.09 -4.19 -29.30
CA ASP A 204 -8.72 -5.23 -28.48
C ASP A 204 -8.16 -5.27 -27.04
N LYS A 205 -7.47 -4.20 -26.61
CA LYS A 205 -6.74 -4.06 -25.35
C LYS A 205 -5.56 -5.01 -25.16
N SER A 206 -5.26 -5.87 -26.13
CA SER A 206 -4.11 -6.76 -26.05
C SER A 206 -2.78 -6.02 -26.24
N LEU A 207 -1.69 -6.65 -25.81
CA LEU A 207 -0.33 -6.16 -26.04
C LEU A 207 0.47 -7.18 -26.84
N GLN A 208 1.11 -6.73 -27.90
CA GLN A 208 2.10 -7.49 -28.66
C GLN A 208 3.49 -7.05 -28.22
N PHE A 209 4.27 -7.96 -27.64
CA PHE A 209 5.65 -7.69 -27.26
C PHE A 209 6.60 -8.24 -28.32
N LYS A 210 7.61 -7.45 -28.69
CA LYS A 210 8.72 -7.83 -29.59
C LYS A 210 10.05 -7.49 -28.93
N PHE A 211 10.93 -8.47 -28.85
CA PHE A 211 12.23 -8.39 -28.20
C PHE A 211 13.30 -8.24 -29.27
N TYR A 212 14.15 -7.24 -29.09
CA TYR A 212 15.25 -6.92 -30.00
C TYR A 212 16.57 -7.03 -29.26
N ALA A 213 17.51 -7.83 -29.76
CA ALA A 213 18.83 -8.01 -29.16
C ALA A 213 19.90 -7.23 -29.93
N PHE A 214 20.93 -6.76 -29.22
CA PHE A 214 22.10 -6.07 -29.78
C PHE A 214 23.20 -7.08 -30.14
N ASN A 215 23.28 -7.49 -31.41
CA ASN A 215 24.27 -8.45 -31.89
C ASN A 215 25.31 -7.74 -32.76
N ASN A 216 26.52 -7.47 -32.24
CA ASN A 216 27.70 -6.99 -33.00
C ASN A 216 27.35 -6.07 -34.18
N ASP A 217 26.72 -4.93 -33.87
CA ASP A 217 26.28 -3.84 -34.78
C ASP A 217 24.91 -4.00 -35.48
N GLU A 218 24.20 -5.12 -35.29
CA GLU A 218 22.82 -5.30 -35.76
C GLU A 218 21.82 -5.44 -34.61
N ILE A 219 20.63 -4.86 -34.83
CA ILE A 219 19.47 -5.00 -33.95
C ILE A 219 18.49 -5.93 -34.66
N SER A 220 18.27 -7.13 -34.11
CA SER A 220 17.35 -8.10 -34.69
C SER A 220 16.29 -8.55 -33.70
N GLU A 221 15.09 -8.82 -34.21
CA GLU A 221 14.03 -9.41 -33.41
C GLU A 221 14.40 -10.84 -33.04
N VAL A 222 14.41 -11.15 -31.75
CA VAL A 222 14.81 -12.47 -31.22
C VAL A 222 13.63 -13.24 -30.63
N TYR A 223 12.52 -12.57 -30.32
CA TYR A 223 11.35 -13.18 -29.73
C TYR A 223 10.13 -12.25 -29.79
N HIS A 224 8.93 -12.80 -29.90
CA HIS A 224 7.70 -12.05 -29.74
C HIS A 224 6.61 -12.89 -29.10
N PHE A 225 5.65 -12.24 -28.46
CA PHE A 225 4.42 -12.88 -28.00
C PHE A 225 3.27 -11.88 -27.89
N LYS A 226 2.04 -12.38 -28.01
CA LYS A 226 0.82 -11.61 -27.77
C LYS A 226 0.23 -11.96 -26.41
N LYS A 227 -0.01 -10.95 -25.57
CA LYS A 227 -0.81 -11.06 -24.35
C LYS A 227 -2.22 -10.58 -24.64
N SER A 228 -3.14 -11.52 -24.82
CA SER A 228 -4.57 -11.21 -24.97
C SER A 228 -5.14 -10.63 -23.68
N TYR A 229 -6.01 -9.65 -23.83
CA TYR A 229 -6.85 -9.14 -22.75
C TYR A 229 -7.83 -10.23 -22.29
N LYS A 230 -8.07 -10.30 -20.99
CA LYS A 230 -9.07 -11.18 -20.39
C LYS A 230 -10.10 -10.30 -19.68
N ASP A 231 -11.37 -10.47 -20.02
CA ASP A 231 -12.43 -9.77 -19.31
C ASP A 231 -12.35 -10.07 -17.82
N PHE A 232 -12.30 -9.01 -17.04
CA PHE A 232 -12.35 -9.12 -15.60
C PHE A 232 -13.76 -9.55 -15.21
N LYS A 233 -13.92 -10.77 -14.70
CA LYS A 233 -15.16 -11.15 -14.03
C LYS A 233 -15.19 -10.38 -12.73
N GLU A 234 -16.21 -9.53 -12.57
CA GLU A 234 -16.46 -8.76 -11.35
C GLU A 234 -16.15 -9.64 -10.13
N TRP A 235 -15.34 -9.13 -9.21
CA TRP A 235 -14.97 -9.88 -8.01
C TRP A 235 -16.30 -10.31 -7.39
N GLU A 236 -16.55 -11.61 -7.31
CA GLU A 236 -17.70 -12.11 -6.55
C GLU A 236 -17.42 -11.68 -5.11
N SER A 237 -17.91 -10.50 -4.75
CA SER A 237 -17.90 -10.01 -3.39
C SER A 237 -18.42 -11.15 -2.53
N PRO A 238 -17.82 -11.43 -1.35
CA PRO A 238 -18.35 -12.44 -0.45
C PRO A 238 -19.87 -12.25 -0.38
N VAL A 239 -20.59 -13.34 -0.68
CA VAL A 239 -22.04 -13.36 -0.99
C VAL A 239 -22.76 -12.25 -0.22
N TYR A 240 -23.14 -11.18 -0.93
CA TYR A 240 -23.86 -10.06 -0.34
C TYR A 240 -25.15 -10.59 0.29
N LYS A 241 -25.18 -10.59 1.63
CA LYS A 241 -26.38 -10.91 2.40
C LYS A 241 -26.81 -9.62 3.09
N PRO A 242 -27.82 -8.92 2.54
CA PRO A 242 -28.29 -7.68 3.15
C PRO A 242 -28.75 -7.95 4.58
N LEU A 243 -28.24 -7.15 5.53
CA LEU A 243 -28.70 -7.13 6.91
C LEU A 243 -29.86 -6.15 7.03
N LYS A 244 -31.10 -6.65 7.00
CA LYS A 244 -32.32 -5.81 7.09
C LYS A 244 -32.66 -5.32 8.51
N LYS A 245 -31.66 -5.16 9.38
CA LYS A 245 -31.87 -4.72 10.77
C LYS A 245 -31.27 -3.34 10.94
N ASP A 246 -31.92 -2.50 11.74
CA ASP A 246 -31.44 -1.17 12.12
C ASP A 246 -30.27 -1.22 13.12
N SER A 247 -30.13 -2.33 13.82
CA SER A 247 -29.19 -2.50 14.92
C SER A 247 -28.81 -3.98 15.16
N ILE A 248 -27.66 -4.17 15.80
CA ILE A 248 -27.15 -5.48 16.21
C ILE A 248 -26.52 -5.40 17.60
N ILE A 249 -26.61 -6.49 18.37
CA ILE A 249 -25.89 -6.63 19.63
C ILE A 249 -24.59 -7.37 19.35
N THR A 250 -23.45 -6.75 19.65
CA THR A 250 -22.13 -7.36 19.49
C THR A 250 -21.12 -6.75 20.45
N SER A 251 -20.01 -7.44 20.64
CA SER A 251 -18.83 -6.94 21.36
C SER A 251 -17.71 -6.66 20.37
N ILE A 252 -16.86 -5.67 20.64
CA ILE A 252 -15.75 -5.34 19.72
C ILE A 252 -14.63 -6.36 19.87
N GLN A 253 -14.15 -6.62 21.10
CA GLN A 253 -13.12 -7.62 21.36
C GLN A 253 -13.34 -8.41 22.66
N PRO A 254 -14.24 -9.41 22.66
CA PRO A 254 -14.52 -10.23 23.85
C PRO A 254 -13.35 -11.13 24.27
N LYS A 255 -12.29 -11.23 23.47
CA LYS A 255 -11.09 -12.00 23.85
C LYS A 255 -10.24 -11.29 24.92
N TYR A 256 -10.36 -9.97 25.07
CA TYR A 256 -9.51 -9.22 26.00
C TYR A 256 -9.74 -9.60 27.46
N ILE A 257 -10.94 -10.03 27.85
CA ILE A 257 -11.19 -10.55 29.20
C ILE A 257 -10.52 -11.91 29.47
N LYS A 258 -10.05 -12.63 28.45
CA LYS A 258 -9.42 -13.96 28.60
C LYS A 258 -7.92 -13.84 28.88
N LYS A 259 -7.56 -13.12 29.94
CA LYS A 259 -6.17 -12.93 30.41
C LYS A 259 -6.05 -13.26 31.90
N ASP A 260 -4.97 -13.94 32.25
CA ASP A 260 -4.71 -14.40 33.62
C ASP A 260 -4.45 -13.24 34.58
N LYS A 261 -4.70 -13.49 35.88
CA LYS A 261 -4.55 -12.48 36.94
C LYS A 261 -3.13 -11.91 37.04
N LEU A 262 -2.10 -12.73 36.82
CA LEU A 262 -0.71 -12.27 36.83
C LEU A 262 -0.44 -11.27 35.70
N TRP A 263 -0.97 -11.54 34.49
CA TRP A 263 -0.83 -10.62 33.36
C TRP A 263 -1.52 -9.28 33.66
N ARG A 264 -2.78 -9.32 34.13
CA ARG A 264 -3.54 -8.12 34.50
C ARG A 264 -2.88 -7.32 35.63
N ALA A 265 -2.25 -7.98 36.59
CA ALA A 265 -1.47 -7.30 37.64
C ALA A 265 -0.24 -6.55 37.07
N LEU A 266 0.38 -7.07 36.01
CA LEU A 266 1.54 -6.45 35.37
C LEU A 266 1.15 -5.30 34.42
N VAL A 267 0.09 -5.47 33.62
CA VAL A 267 -0.28 -4.51 32.55
C VAL A 267 -1.50 -3.64 32.88
N GLY A 268 -2.07 -3.78 34.08
CA GLY A 268 -3.29 -3.11 34.52
C GLY A 268 -4.57 -3.82 34.05
N GLU A 269 -5.72 -3.46 34.62
CA GLU A 269 -7.05 -3.99 34.22
C GLU A 269 -7.57 -3.34 32.92
N ASN A 270 -7.15 -2.10 32.63
CA ASN A 270 -7.50 -1.36 31.42
C ASN A 270 -9.03 -1.29 31.18
N TYR A 271 -9.48 -1.08 29.93
CA TYR A 271 -10.90 -1.02 29.56
C TYR A 271 -11.43 -2.36 29.02
N ARG A 272 -10.85 -3.50 29.43
CA ARG A 272 -11.16 -4.82 28.87
C ARG A 272 -12.64 -5.18 28.94
N ASP A 273 -13.29 -4.80 30.03
CA ASP A 273 -14.73 -5.01 30.22
C ASP A 273 -15.53 -4.22 29.18
N ALA A 274 -15.18 -2.95 28.92
CA ALA A 274 -15.83 -2.14 27.89
C ALA A 274 -15.61 -2.67 26.46
N TRP A 275 -14.46 -3.32 26.19
CA TRP A 275 -14.21 -3.98 24.90
C TRP A 275 -15.01 -5.28 24.71
N ALA A 276 -15.29 -5.98 25.81
CA ALA A 276 -15.98 -7.26 25.81
C ALA A 276 -17.50 -7.17 25.99
N GLU A 277 -18.00 -6.05 26.50
CA GLU A 277 -19.42 -5.83 26.75
C GLU A 277 -20.23 -5.91 25.45
N PRO A 278 -21.26 -6.78 25.37
CA PRO A 278 -22.19 -6.80 24.25
C PRO A 278 -23.05 -5.54 24.25
N VAL A 279 -22.87 -4.67 23.25
CA VAL A 279 -23.62 -3.42 23.12
C VAL A 279 -24.50 -3.42 21.89
N LYS A 280 -25.65 -2.74 21.97
CA LYS A 280 -26.54 -2.52 20.83
C LYS A 280 -25.99 -1.38 19.97
N LEU A 281 -25.55 -1.69 18.76
CA LEU A 281 -24.96 -0.74 17.81
C LEU A 281 -25.87 -0.58 16.58
N PRO A 282 -25.94 0.63 15.98
CA PRO A 282 -26.61 0.82 14.71
C PRO A 282 -25.88 0.03 13.61
N VAL A 283 -26.65 -0.45 12.64
CA VAL A 283 -26.10 -1.07 11.43
C VAL A 283 -25.76 0.03 10.42
N LEU A 284 -24.51 0.05 9.97
CA LEU A 284 -23.99 0.97 8.96
C LEU A 284 -24.06 0.29 7.61
N GLN A 285 -25.11 0.60 6.84
CA GLN A 285 -25.27 0.15 5.47
C GLN A 285 -24.88 1.29 4.52
N ILE A 286 -23.70 1.18 3.92
CA ILE A 286 -23.02 2.26 3.19
C ILE A 286 -23.89 2.82 2.05
N SER A 287 -24.62 1.95 1.34
CA SER A 287 -25.53 2.31 0.25
C SER A 287 -26.78 3.07 0.70
N GLU A 288 -27.13 3.03 1.99
CA GLU A 288 -28.33 3.68 2.55
C GLU A 288 -27.99 4.92 3.37
N LEU A 289 -26.77 5.00 3.93
CA LEU A 289 -26.30 6.17 4.66
C LEU A 289 -26.25 7.40 3.76
N ASN A 290 -26.74 8.54 4.28
CA ASN A 290 -26.60 9.87 3.69
C ASN A 290 -26.94 9.92 2.18
N SER A 291 -28.04 9.27 1.80
CA SER A 291 -28.54 9.19 0.41
C SER A 291 -27.65 8.39 -0.56
N GLY A 292 -26.81 7.49 -0.03
CA GLY A 292 -25.98 6.57 -0.78
C GLY A 292 -24.53 7.00 -0.84
N LEU A 293 -23.71 6.44 0.04
CA LEU A 293 -22.27 6.68 0.05
C LEU A 293 -21.55 5.75 -0.92
N LYS A 294 -20.51 6.29 -1.57
CA LYS A 294 -19.58 5.52 -2.39
C LYS A 294 -18.19 5.56 -1.81
N VAL A 295 -17.48 4.45 -1.90
CA VAL A 295 -16.07 4.41 -1.50
C VAL A 295 -15.24 5.23 -2.49
N ARG A 296 -14.43 6.15 -1.96
CA ARG A 296 -13.52 6.98 -2.74
C ARG A 296 -12.08 6.53 -2.64
N LYS A 297 -11.62 6.22 -1.43
CA LYS A 297 -10.19 6.00 -1.14
C LYS A 297 -10.03 5.17 0.14
N VAL A 298 -9.03 4.31 0.19
CA VAL A 298 -8.58 3.69 1.46
C VAL A 298 -7.56 4.58 2.14
N GLY A 299 -7.67 4.69 3.46
CA GLY A 299 -6.68 5.31 4.33
C GLY A 299 -6.54 4.58 5.65
N GLY A 300 -6.09 5.33 6.66
CA GLY A 300 -5.85 4.83 8.01
C GLY A 300 -4.35 4.79 8.32
N GLY A 301 -3.97 5.34 9.47
CA GLY A 301 -2.58 5.37 9.93
C GLY A 301 -2.07 4.02 10.44
N HIS A 302 -1.01 4.04 11.24
CA HIS A 302 -0.32 2.84 11.73
C HIS A 302 -1.19 1.91 12.62
N GLN A 303 -2.38 2.32 13.06
CA GLN A 303 -3.19 1.52 13.99
C GLN A 303 -4.59 1.17 13.48
N THR A 304 -5.19 1.90 12.55
CA THR A 304 -6.58 1.68 12.10
C THR A 304 -6.70 1.49 10.60
N LYS A 305 -7.73 0.76 10.17
CA LYS A 305 -8.18 0.75 8.76
C LYS A 305 -9.20 1.88 8.57
N SER A 306 -9.14 2.62 7.46
CA SER A 306 -10.14 3.65 7.17
C SER A 306 -10.55 3.68 5.71
N LEU A 307 -11.81 4.04 5.45
CA LEU A 307 -12.31 4.40 4.12
C LEU A 307 -12.75 5.85 4.12
N ARG A 308 -12.38 6.59 3.07
CA ARG A 308 -13.03 7.85 2.73
C ARG A 308 -14.21 7.53 1.82
N LEU A 309 -15.38 7.98 2.24
CA LEU A 309 -16.64 7.84 1.54
C LEU A 309 -17.08 9.20 1.02
N LYS A 310 -17.92 9.22 -0.02
CA LYS A 310 -18.48 10.44 -0.57
C LYS A 310 -19.97 10.25 -0.88
N ASP A 311 -20.81 11.21 -0.52
CA ASP A 311 -22.23 11.20 -0.91
C ASP A 311 -22.44 11.86 -2.30
N SER A 312 -23.69 11.81 -2.77
CA SER A 312 -24.10 12.38 -4.06
C SER A 312 -23.94 13.89 -4.17
N THR A 313 -23.98 14.62 -3.04
CA THR A 313 -23.80 16.08 -2.98
C THR A 313 -22.32 16.48 -2.91
N GLY A 314 -21.46 15.51 -2.64
CA GLY A 314 -20.02 15.64 -2.64
C GLY A 314 -19.37 15.75 -1.27
N VAL A 315 -20.15 15.64 -0.21
CA VAL A 315 -19.65 15.59 1.17
C VAL A 315 -18.84 14.33 1.39
N GLN A 316 -17.73 14.48 2.12
CA GLN A 316 -16.87 13.37 2.48
C GLN A 316 -17.14 12.90 3.92
N TYR A 317 -17.09 11.59 4.09
CA TYR A 317 -17.19 10.91 5.37
C TYR A 317 -16.00 9.97 5.54
N VAL A 318 -15.76 9.57 6.78
CA VAL A 318 -14.78 8.55 7.11
C VAL A 318 -15.44 7.41 7.86
N LEU A 319 -15.12 6.20 7.43
CA LEU A 319 -15.41 4.96 8.14
C LEU A 319 -14.09 4.38 8.65
N ARG A 320 -13.92 4.24 9.97
CA ARG A 320 -12.65 3.83 10.61
C ARG A 320 -12.87 2.69 11.58
N SER A 321 -12.03 1.65 11.53
CA SER A 321 -12.12 0.53 12.47
C SER A 321 -11.90 1.00 13.91
N VAL A 322 -12.77 0.58 14.83
CA VAL A 322 -12.56 0.82 16.27
C VAL A 322 -11.46 -0.09 16.79
N GLU A 323 -11.52 -1.38 16.41
CA GLU A 323 -10.42 -2.30 16.66
C GLU A 323 -9.17 -1.87 15.88
N LYS A 324 -8.04 -1.84 16.58
CA LYS A 324 -6.74 -1.51 16.02
C LYS A 324 -6.09 -2.76 15.43
N THR A 325 -5.35 -2.58 14.35
CA THR A 325 -4.65 -3.65 13.65
C THR A 325 -3.18 -3.72 14.11
N PRO A 326 -2.79 -4.73 14.93
CA PRO A 326 -1.42 -4.83 15.45
C PRO A 326 -0.37 -5.05 14.36
N ASP A 327 -0.75 -5.66 13.22
CA ASP A 327 0.17 -6.01 12.14
C ASP A 327 0.85 -4.79 11.49
N ARG A 328 0.33 -3.57 11.70
CA ARG A 328 0.91 -2.33 11.16
C ARG A 328 1.99 -1.70 12.06
N VAL A 329 2.05 -2.11 13.33
CA VAL A 329 2.99 -1.56 14.33
C VAL A 329 4.12 -2.53 14.63
N ILE A 330 3.88 -3.83 14.46
CA ILE A 330 4.89 -4.86 14.72
C ILE A 330 5.87 -4.94 13.54
N PRO A 331 7.17 -4.67 13.74
CA PRO A 331 8.17 -4.90 12.70
C PRO A 331 8.18 -6.37 12.28
N GLU A 332 8.34 -6.66 10.98
CA GLU A 332 8.21 -8.03 10.45
C GLU A 332 9.15 -9.02 11.16
N ARG A 333 10.37 -8.60 11.52
CA ARG A 333 11.34 -9.43 12.28
C ARG A 333 10.84 -9.90 13.66
N PHE A 334 9.86 -9.22 14.24
CA PHE A 334 9.24 -9.55 15.52
C PHE A 334 7.83 -10.09 15.36
N TYR A 335 7.38 -10.28 14.12
CA TYR A 335 6.04 -10.77 13.83
C TYR A 335 5.92 -12.22 14.27
N SER A 336 5.12 -12.44 15.31
CA SER A 336 4.74 -13.76 15.79
C SER A 336 3.31 -13.70 16.34
N PRO A 337 2.58 -14.83 16.39
CA PRO A 337 1.27 -14.88 17.05
C PRO A 337 1.31 -14.34 18.48
N PHE A 338 2.40 -14.59 19.20
CA PHE A 338 2.64 -14.10 20.56
C PHE A 338 2.81 -12.58 20.62
N THR A 339 3.71 -12.01 19.81
CA THR A 339 3.92 -10.55 19.75
C THR A 339 2.63 -9.85 19.32
N ARG A 340 1.88 -10.44 18.38
CA ARG A 340 0.59 -9.94 17.91
C ARG A 340 -0.44 -9.89 19.04
N ASP A 341 -0.52 -10.94 19.85
CA ASP A 341 -1.44 -11.00 20.99
C ASP A 341 -1.06 -9.99 22.08
N ILE A 342 0.22 -9.79 22.37
CA ILE A 342 0.69 -8.76 23.31
C ILE A 342 0.33 -7.36 22.82
N VAL A 343 0.69 -7.00 21.59
CA VAL A 343 0.41 -5.67 21.04
C VAL A 343 -1.10 -5.44 20.91
N SER A 344 -1.86 -6.48 20.55
CA SER A 344 -3.32 -6.40 20.56
C SER A 344 -3.86 -6.11 21.96
N ASP A 345 -3.34 -6.77 23.01
CA ASP A 345 -3.78 -6.56 24.38
C ASP A 345 -3.46 -5.15 24.88
N PHE A 346 -2.37 -4.52 24.44
CA PHE A 346 -2.09 -3.12 24.80
C PHE A 346 -3.15 -2.15 24.31
N TYR A 347 -3.87 -2.45 23.22
CA TYR A 347 -5.00 -1.61 22.80
C TYR A 347 -6.19 -1.65 23.77
N SER A 348 -6.24 -2.62 24.69
CA SER A 348 -7.25 -2.61 25.77
C SER A 348 -7.13 -1.39 26.69
N SER A 349 -5.95 -0.76 26.75
CA SER A 349 -5.71 0.47 27.51
C SER A 349 -6.42 1.71 26.95
N GLN A 350 -6.92 1.64 25.72
CA GLN A 350 -7.71 2.70 25.10
C GLN A 350 -9.21 2.38 25.24
N HIS A 351 -10.02 3.36 25.63
CA HIS A 351 -11.47 3.14 25.73
C HIS A 351 -12.10 3.04 24.32
N PRO A 352 -12.84 1.96 23.99
CA PRO A 352 -13.30 1.68 22.63
C PRO A 352 -14.29 2.72 22.09
N TYR A 353 -15.06 3.37 22.98
CA TYR A 353 -16.08 4.36 22.61
C TYR A 353 -15.68 5.82 22.95
N SER A 354 -14.40 6.07 23.23
CA SER A 354 -13.89 7.39 23.66
C SER A 354 -14.26 8.54 22.72
N ALA A 355 -14.30 8.28 21.40
CA ALA A 355 -14.66 9.28 20.40
C ALA A 355 -16.06 9.89 20.62
N LEU A 356 -16.99 9.16 21.25
CA LEU A 356 -18.35 9.65 21.52
C LEU A 356 -18.41 10.68 22.66
N ALA A 357 -17.38 10.77 23.49
CA ALA A 357 -17.30 11.76 24.57
C ALA A 357 -16.79 13.14 24.08
N VAL A 358 -16.17 13.21 22.90
CA VAL A 358 -15.54 14.42 22.37
C VAL A 358 -16.56 15.50 21.98
N PRO A 359 -17.64 15.21 21.23
CA PRO A 359 -18.61 16.22 20.79
C PRO A 359 -19.15 17.13 21.92
N PRO A 360 -19.69 16.61 23.04
CA PRO A 360 -20.22 17.49 24.09
C PRO A 360 -19.15 18.37 24.75
N ILE A 361 -17.90 17.90 24.83
CA ILE A 361 -16.78 18.68 25.38
C ILE A 361 -16.40 19.80 24.41
N ALA A 362 -16.30 19.48 23.12
CA ALA A 362 -15.94 20.44 22.07
C ALA A 362 -17.03 21.51 21.89
N GLU A 363 -18.30 21.12 21.89
CA GLU A 363 -19.45 22.03 21.87
C GLU A 363 -19.40 23.00 23.06
N ALA A 364 -19.19 22.49 24.28
CA ALA A 364 -19.08 23.31 25.48
C ALA A 364 -17.89 24.30 25.42
N ALA A 365 -16.82 23.95 24.72
CA ALA A 365 -15.66 24.82 24.49
C ALA A 365 -15.83 25.77 23.29
N GLY A 366 -16.89 25.64 22.49
CA GLY A 366 -17.09 26.39 21.25
C GLY A 366 -16.07 26.02 20.15
N VAL A 367 -15.60 24.78 20.16
CA VAL A 367 -14.67 24.22 19.16
C VAL A 367 -15.49 23.43 18.13
N PRO A 368 -15.39 23.76 16.82
CA PRO A 368 -16.08 22.99 15.79
C PRO A 368 -15.69 21.51 15.83
N HIS A 369 -16.69 20.64 15.79
CA HIS A 369 -16.48 19.19 15.89
C HIS A 369 -17.37 18.41 14.93
N THR A 370 -17.03 17.14 14.73
CA THR A 370 -17.84 16.20 13.95
C THR A 370 -18.85 15.50 14.86
N ASN A 371 -19.78 14.77 14.25
CA ASN A 371 -20.77 13.97 14.96
C ASN A 371 -20.50 12.48 14.71
N PRO A 372 -19.59 11.85 15.48
CA PRO A 372 -19.24 10.46 15.31
C PRO A 372 -20.36 9.52 15.73
N VAL A 373 -20.53 8.46 14.95
CA VAL A 373 -21.40 7.32 15.25
C VAL A 373 -20.53 6.06 15.26
N ILE A 374 -20.65 5.22 16.29
CA ILE A 374 -20.01 3.89 16.30
C ILE A 374 -21.08 2.86 15.93
N GLY A 375 -20.84 2.08 14.88
CA GLY A 375 -21.80 1.14 14.35
C GLY A 375 -21.16 -0.10 13.73
N TYR A 376 -21.98 -1.12 13.50
CA TYR A 376 -21.59 -2.37 12.86
C TYR A 376 -21.74 -2.25 11.35
N VAL A 377 -20.67 -2.50 10.59
CA VAL A 377 -20.70 -2.39 9.13
C VAL A 377 -21.37 -3.61 8.52
N ALA A 378 -22.49 -3.41 7.84
CA ALA A 378 -23.15 -4.47 7.09
C ALA A 378 -22.35 -4.81 5.81
N PRO A 379 -22.41 -6.07 5.33
CA PRO A 379 -22.10 -6.39 3.94
C PRO A 379 -22.88 -5.44 3.02
N ASP A 380 -22.19 -4.79 2.08
CA ASP A 380 -22.77 -3.80 1.17
C ASP A 380 -22.05 -3.85 -0.19
N LYS A 381 -22.81 -3.76 -1.29
CA LYS A 381 -22.26 -3.70 -2.64
C LYS A 381 -21.34 -2.49 -2.85
N GLU A 382 -21.65 -1.35 -2.24
CA GLU A 382 -20.87 -0.12 -2.39
C GLU A 382 -19.51 -0.21 -1.67
N LEU A 383 -19.31 -1.19 -0.77
CA LEU A 383 -18.00 -1.52 -0.22
C LEU A 383 -17.09 -2.18 -1.26
N GLY A 384 -17.66 -2.85 -2.27
CA GLY A 384 -16.92 -3.58 -3.30
C GLY A 384 -15.85 -4.50 -2.69
N ILE A 385 -14.61 -4.35 -3.17
CA ILE A 385 -13.45 -5.11 -2.68
C ILE A 385 -13.10 -4.88 -1.22
N TYR A 386 -13.57 -3.78 -0.62
CA TYR A 386 -13.28 -3.45 0.78
C TYR A 386 -14.20 -4.19 1.75
N GLN A 387 -15.17 -4.95 1.24
CA GLN A 387 -16.07 -5.73 2.08
C GLN A 387 -15.31 -6.70 3.00
N GLU A 388 -14.25 -7.37 2.50
CA GLU A 388 -13.40 -8.26 3.29
C GLU A 388 -12.71 -7.57 4.48
N LEU A 389 -12.51 -6.26 4.40
CA LEU A 389 -11.81 -5.49 5.42
C LEU A 389 -12.73 -4.84 6.44
N PHE A 390 -14.00 -4.61 6.10
CA PHE A 390 -14.91 -3.75 6.85
C PHE A 390 -16.21 -4.44 7.24
N ALA A 391 -16.77 -5.31 6.38
CA ALA A 391 -18.04 -5.95 6.70
C ALA A 391 -17.89 -6.87 7.91
N GLY A 392 -18.80 -6.72 8.85
CA GLY A 392 -18.76 -7.45 10.11
C GLY A 392 -17.97 -6.79 11.23
N GLU A 393 -17.32 -5.66 10.97
CA GLU A 393 -16.54 -4.93 11.97
C GLU A 393 -17.33 -3.77 12.59
N VAL A 394 -16.91 -3.38 13.81
CA VAL A 394 -17.41 -2.18 14.49
C VAL A 394 -16.51 -1.00 14.14
N ASN A 395 -17.12 0.02 13.55
CA ASN A 395 -16.44 1.17 13.01
C ASN A 395 -17.04 2.48 13.49
N LEU A 396 -16.17 3.49 13.62
CA LEU A 396 -16.55 4.88 13.73
C LEU A 396 -16.91 5.41 12.33
N PHE A 397 -18.05 6.06 12.22
CA PHE A 397 -18.52 6.76 11.04
C PHE A 397 -18.74 8.24 11.39
N GLU A 398 -18.11 9.14 10.65
CA GLU A 398 -18.21 10.57 10.88
C GLU A 398 -17.99 11.37 9.59
N GLN A 399 -18.42 12.63 9.59
CA GLN A 399 -18.05 13.58 8.54
C GLN A 399 -16.53 13.79 8.54
N TRP A 400 -15.91 13.94 7.37
CA TRP A 400 -14.46 14.17 7.29
C TRP A 400 -14.06 15.55 7.81
N GLU A 401 -14.91 16.55 7.57
CA GLU A 401 -14.66 17.93 7.96
C GLU A 401 -15.85 18.46 8.78
N PRO A 402 -15.61 19.09 9.94
CA PRO A 402 -16.67 19.69 10.76
C PRO A 402 -17.27 20.94 10.11
N LEU A 403 -16.44 21.73 9.42
CA LEU A 403 -16.81 22.89 8.60
C LEU A 403 -16.32 22.66 7.17
N ARG A 404 -16.96 23.29 6.17
CA ARG A 404 -16.57 23.13 4.77
C ARG A 404 -16.69 24.43 3.99
N PRO A 405 -15.77 24.68 3.04
CA PRO A 405 -14.54 23.92 2.76
C PRO A 405 -13.46 24.15 3.84
N THR A 406 -12.51 23.22 4.01
CA THR A 406 -11.34 23.46 4.89
C THR A 406 -10.00 23.09 4.26
N ASP A 407 -8.95 23.77 4.68
CA ASP A 407 -7.56 23.42 4.41
C ASP A 407 -6.96 22.66 5.58
N ASN A 408 -6.01 21.76 5.30
CA ASN A 408 -5.22 21.15 6.37
C ASN A 408 -4.13 22.12 6.85
N TYR A 409 -3.45 21.77 7.96
CA TYR A 409 -2.43 22.63 8.57
C TYR A 409 -1.35 23.10 7.58
N THR A 410 -0.84 22.21 6.72
CA THR A 410 0.23 22.58 5.78
C THR A 410 -0.24 23.61 4.76
N LYS A 411 -1.44 23.44 4.18
CA LYS A 411 -2.04 24.43 3.27
C LYS A 411 -2.43 25.73 3.96
N GLY A 412 -2.96 25.65 5.19
CA GLY A 412 -3.29 26.82 5.98
C GLY A 412 -2.04 27.65 6.28
N LEU A 413 -0.97 27.00 6.74
CA LEU A 413 0.32 27.64 6.97
C LEU A 413 0.90 28.24 5.67
N ASP A 414 0.82 27.52 4.56
CA ASP A 414 1.26 28.01 3.26
C ASP A 414 0.55 29.32 2.88
N LYS A 415 -0.77 29.39 3.05
CA LYS A 415 -1.57 30.61 2.84
C LYS A 415 -1.17 31.76 3.78
N LEU A 416 -0.91 31.46 5.06
CA LEU A 416 -0.48 32.44 6.05
C LEU A 416 0.92 33.01 5.73
N VAL A 417 1.82 32.19 5.19
CA VAL A 417 3.18 32.61 4.84
C VAL A 417 3.21 33.41 3.54
N HIS A 418 2.36 33.07 2.57
CA HIS A 418 2.36 33.71 1.24
C HIS A 418 1.63 35.06 1.18
N ASP A 419 0.65 35.31 2.06
CA ASP A 419 -0.12 36.56 2.09
C ASP A 419 -0.27 37.05 3.53
N ASN A 420 0.34 38.21 3.83
CA ASN A 420 0.33 38.83 5.16
C ASN A 420 -1.06 39.35 5.57
N ASP A 421 -2.02 39.44 4.64
CA ASP A 421 -3.41 39.77 4.97
C ASP A 421 -4.14 38.58 5.61
N ASN A 422 -3.61 37.36 5.44
CA ASN A 422 -4.20 36.17 6.05
C ASN A 422 -3.81 36.08 7.53
N THR A 423 -4.82 35.83 8.36
CA THR A 423 -4.66 35.55 9.79
C THR A 423 -5.43 34.28 10.15
N PHE A 424 -5.30 33.79 11.38
CA PHE A 424 -6.06 32.65 11.87
C PHE A 424 -6.71 32.96 13.21
N ASP A 425 -7.79 32.23 13.54
CA ASP A 425 -8.49 32.35 14.82
C ASP A 425 -7.65 31.74 15.95
N ALA A 426 -6.73 32.53 16.50
CA ALA A 426 -5.80 32.09 17.54
C ALA A 426 -6.52 31.64 18.82
N ASP A 427 -7.64 32.28 19.16
CA ASP A 427 -8.43 31.94 20.34
C ASP A 427 -9.10 30.56 20.17
N ASN A 428 -9.71 30.30 19.01
CA ASN A 428 -10.30 28.99 18.74
C ASN A 428 -9.23 27.90 18.62
N PHE A 429 -8.10 28.20 17.97
CA PHE A 429 -6.97 27.27 17.88
C PHE A 429 -6.44 26.88 19.28
N LEU A 430 -6.28 27.86 20.18
CA LEU A 430 -5.88 27.60 21.56
C LEU A 430 -6.92 26.77 22.31
N LYS A 431 -8.22 27.09 22.19
CA LYS A 431 -9.29 26.29 22.79
C LYS A 431 -9.26 24.84 22.32
N ALA A 432 -9.11 24.62 21.01
CA ALA A 432 -8.99 23.27 20.45
C ALA A 432 -7.79 22.51 21.02
N ARG A 433 -6.64 23.18 21.17
CA ARG A 433 -5.45 22.59 21.83
C ARG A 433 -5.66 22.29 23.31
N LEU A 434 -6.37 23.14 24.04
CA LEU A 434 -6.71 22.90 25.44
C LEU A 434 -7.69 21.73 25.60
N VAL A 435 -8.65 21.59 24.68
CA VAL A 435 -9.53 20.40 24.64
C VAL A 435 -8.70 19.14 24.46
N ASP A 436 -7.75 19.12 23.53
CA ASP A 436 -6.84 17.98 23.32
C ASP A 436 -6.07 17.63 24.60
N LEU A 437 -5.56 18.65 25.32
CA LEU A 437 -4.85 18.44 26.60
C LEU A 437 -5.77 17.86 27.67
N ILE A 438 -7.02 18.32 27.76
CA ILE A 438 -8.00 17.84 28.75
C ILE A 438 -8.36 16.38 28.49
N ILE A 439 -8.54 16.00 27.23
CA ILE A 439 -8.91 14.61 26.86
C ILE A 439 -7.69 13.70 26.69
N GLY A 440 -6.47 14.24 26.79
CA GLY A 440 -5.22 13.50 26.60
C GLY A 440 -4.96 13.04 25.17
N ASP A 441 -5.41 13.81 24.17
CA ASP A 441 -5.13 13.53 22.77
C ASP A 441 -3.76 14.10 22.35
N TRP A 442 -2.77 13.20 22.32
CA TRP A 442 -1.39 13.47 21.93
C TRP A 442 -1.06 13.05 20.49
N ASP A 443 -2.01 12.47 19.76
CA ASP A 443 -1.78 11.88 18.42
C ASP A 443 -2.31 12.78 17.29
N ARG A 444 -2.63 14.05 17.58
CA ARG A 444 -3.03 15.01 16.55
C ARG A 444 -1.89 15.32 15.57
N HIS A 445 -2.16 15.12 14.28
CA HIS A 445 -1.27 15.39 13.16
C HIS A 445 -1.82 16.46 12.19
N TYR A 446 -0.97 16.94 11.29
CA TYR A 446 -1.25 18.06 10.37
C TYR A 446 -2.52 17.91 9.52
N ASP A 447 -2.91 16.69 9.14
CA ASP A 447 -4.15 16.45 8.36
C ASP A 447 -5.45 16.57 9.18
N GLN A 448 -5.38 16.43 10.52
CA GLN A 448 -6.55 16.55 11.42
C GLN A 448 -6.86 18.01 11.78
N TRP A 449 -5.88 18.90 11.70
CA TRP A 449 -6.10 20.34 11.86
C TRP A 449 -6.73 20.90 10.59
N ARG A 450 -7.95 21.41 10.71
CA ARG A 450 -8.76 21.93 9.62
C ARG A 450 -9.02 23.42 9.83
N PHE A 451 -8.64 24.22 8.84
CA PHE A 451 -8.77 25.67 8.83
C PHE A 451 -9.86 26.06 7.83
N HIS A 452 -10.81 26.88 8.25
CA HIS A 452 -11.98 27.28 7.46
C HIS A 452 -11.91 28.77 7.17
N ASP A 453 -11.87 29.10 5.89
CA ASP A 453 -11.84 30.49 5.44
C ASP A 453 -13.15 31.21 5.79
N ARG A 454 -13.06 32.22 6.67
CA ARG A 454 -14.14 33.10 7.13
C ARG A 454 -14.13 34.46 6.46
N SER A 455 -13.34 34.68 5.41
CA SER A 455 -13.25 35.97 4.70
C SER A 455 -14.59 36.52 4.21
N GLY A 456 -15.57 35.63 3.94
CA GLY A 456 -16.93 35.99 3.57
C GLY A 456 -17.80 36.56 4.70
N ASP A 457 -17.41 36.40 5.97
CA ASP A 457 -18.30 36.72 7.09
C ASP A 457 -18.17 38.18 7.54
N LYS A 458 -16.96 38.80 7.52
CA LYS A 458 -16.73 40.20 8.00
C LYS A 458 -15.48 40.92 7.45
N ASN A 459 -15.15 40.87 6.16
CA ASN A 459 -13.99 41.61 5.57
C ASN A 459 -12.62 41.36 6.25
N ILE A 460 -12.48 40.28 7.02
CA ILE A 460 -11.21 39.85 7.63
C ILE A 460 -10.92 38.46 7.07
N LYS A 461 -9.79 38.30 6.36
CA LYS A 461 -9.32 37.00 5.87
C LYS A 461 -8.78 36.17 7.04
N THR A 462 -9.69 35.62 7.84
CA THR A 462 -9.36 34.65 8.89
C THR A 462 -9.57 33.24 8.34
N ILE A 463 -8.54 32.40 8.42
CA ILE A 463 -8.55 30.99 7.99
C ILE A 463 -8.61 30.07 9.21
#